data_AF-A0A818FZY4-F1
#
_entry.id   AF-A0A818FZY4-F1
#
_cell.length_a   1.000
_cell.length_b   1.000
_cell.length_c   1.000
_cell.angle_alpha   90.00
_cell.angle_beta   90.00
_cell.angle_gamma   90.00
#
_symmetry.space_group_name_H-M   'P 1'
#
loop_
_entity.id
_entity.type
_entity.pdbx_description
1 polymer ?
#
loop_
_entity_poly.entity_id
_entity_poly.type
_entity_poly.pdbx_seq_one_letter_code
_entity_poly.pdbx_strand_id
1 'polypeptide(L)'
;MATCTTNDPHEIQMDSESEGDSTMEIDSVYSSDVDSGESDDEIGSSKQQSTDRIWKKTAFKPHLFTFDETNTDLSSNIDAMKDATPLDVFQLLFNETMIDLIVEETNKYQVFSNKNATSSTSSHQAKWTETNRSEIYTFLATIMLMSVTKKNKILDYWSTDPMIITPMFGGRPITSDNPVRLTGRHFPSLVPATATQESPQRDCIVCSRTSRREKKRKKTRYQSDICDVGLCVIGCFGDYHTLKHF
;
A
#
# COMPACT_ATOMS: atom_id res chain seq x y z
N MET A 1 3.26 36.55 7.06
CA MET A 1 4.70 36.81 6.88
C MET A 1 4.87 38.25 6.41
N ALA A 2 5.87 38.95 6.97
CA ALA A 2 6.02 40.41 6.93
C ALA A 2 6.45 41.00 5.57
N THR A 3 6.07 42.26 5.36
CA THR A 3 6.12 43.04 4.11
C THR A 3 6.94 44.33 4.28
N CYS A 4 7.53 44.88 3.19
CA CYS A 4 7.96 46.29 3.08
C CYS A 4 8.23 46.68 1.61
N THR A 5 7.22 47.15 0.87
CA THR A 5 6.94 48.51 0.32
C THR A 5 7.92 49.14 -0.67
N THR A 6 7.37 49.58 -1.82
CA THR A 6 7.79 50.80 -2.55
C THR A 6 6.54 51.64 -2.84
N ASN A 7 6.64 52.95 -2.60
CA ASN A 7 5.58 53.95 -2.73
C ASN A 7 5.09 54.12 -4.18
N ASP A 8 3.78 54.03 -4.40
CA ASP A 8 3.05 54.89 -5.36
C ASP A 8 1.57 54.97 -4.94
N PRO A 9 0.92 56.16 -4.90
CA PRO A 9 -0.38 56.35 -4.28
C PRO A 9 -1.47 56.43 -5.34
N HIS A 10 -1.99 55.31 -5.82
CA HIS A 10 -3.32 55.25 -6.45
C HIS A 10 -3.71 53.78 -6.70
N GLU A 11 -4.39 53.13 -5.77
CA GLU A 11 -5.41 52.15 -6.13
C GLU A 11 -6.37 51.81 -5.00
N ILE A 12 -7.54 51.37 -5.44
CA ILE A 12 -8.87 51.49 -4.83
C ILE A 12 -9.14 50.34 -3.86
N GLN A 13 -9.79 50.68 -2.75
CA GLN A 13 -10.22 49.78 -1.69
C GLN A 13 -11.47 48.99 -2.16
N MET A 14 -11.39 47.66 -2.14
CA MET A 14 -12.55 46.77 -2.21
C MET A 14 -12.39 45.65 -1.16
N ASP A 15 -13.30 45.68 -0.18
CA ASP A 15 -13.51 44.67 0.86
C ASP A 15 -14.26 43.43 0.31
N SER A 16 -14.39 42.41 1.17
CA SER A 16 -15.18 41.14 1.12
C SER A 16 -14.55 40.00 0.30
N GLU A 17 -14.43 38.75 0.75
CA GLU A 17 -15.08 37.98 1.82
C GLU A 17 -14.23 36.72 2.15
N SER A 18 -14.42 36.16 3.34
CA SER A 18 -13.62 35.07 3.90
C SER A 18 -14.06 33.68 3.42
N GLU A 19 -13.13 32.76 3.16
CA GLU A 19 -13.35 31.33 3.42
C GLU A 19 -12.06 30.70 3.96
N GLY A 20 -12.21 29.97 5.07
CA GLY A 20 -11.11 29.41 5.85
C GLY A 20 -10.48 28.19 5.18
N ASP A 21 -9.16 28.17 5.13
CA ASP A 21 -8.39 26.98 4.75
C ASP A 21 -7.80 26.34 6.02
N SER A 22 -8.25 25.12 6.28
CA SER A 22 -7.87 24.29 7.42
C SER A 22 -6.49 23.71 7.15
N THR A 23 -5.47 24.31 7.76
CA THR A 23 -4.10 23.79 7.71
C THR A 23 -4.02 22.39 8.33
N MET A 24 -3.69 21.38 7.53
CA MET A 24 -3.33 20.05 8.02
C MET A 24 -1.99 20.14 8.77
N GLU A 25 -2.04 19.99 10.09
CA GLU A 25 -0.85 19.76 10.91
C GLU A 25 -0.26 18.40 10.54
N ILE A 26 0.98 18.40 10.03
CA ILE A 26 1.77 17.18 9.82
C ILE A 26 2.50 16.90 11.15
N ASP A 27 2.09 15.82 11.81
CA ASP A 27 2.69 15.40 13.07
C ASP A 27 4.16 15.00 12.86
N SER A 28 5.01 15.63 13.66
CA SER A 28 6.44 15.40 13.78
C SER A 28 6.74 14.06 14.45
N VAL A 29 7.00 13.00 13.68
CA VAL A 29 7.57 11.75 14.21
C VAL A 29 8.59 11.16 13.23
N TYR A 30 9.71 11.85 13.04
CA TYR A 30 11.01 11.20 12.76
C TYR A 30 12.15 12.20 12.97
N SER A 31 12.43 12.50 14.24
CA SER A 31 13.73 13.08 14.63
C SER A 31 14.44 11.99 15.42
N SER A 32 15.37 11.31 14.78
CA SER A 32 16.36 10.48 15.46
C SER A 32 17.72 11.05 15.11
N ASP A 33 18.33 11.67 16.12
CA ASP A 33 19.65 12.26 16.11
C ASP A 33 20.70 11.25 15.62
N VAL A 34 21.45 11.62 14.59
CA VAL A 34 22.68 10.93 14.19
C VAL A 34 23.82 11.48 15.04
N ASP A 35 24.25 10.65 15.99
CA ASP A 35 25.44 10.86 16.81
C ASP A 35 26.69 10.67 15.92
N SER A 36 27.47 11.74 15.78
CA SER A 36 28.69 11.78 14.99
C SER A 36 29.85 11.21 15.81
N GLY A 37 30.17 9.94 15.60
CA GLY A 37 31.45 9.36 16.01
C GLY A 37 32.52 9.62 14.95
N GLU A 38 33.49 10.48 15.28
CA GLU A 38 34.71 10.71 14.50
C GLU A 38 35.58 9.44 14.46
N SER A 39 36.01 9.04 13.27
CA SER A 39 37.16 8.17 13.08
C SER A 39 37.98 8.69 11.90
N ASP A 40 39.13 9.27 12.22
CA ASP A 40 40.15 9.74 11.29
C ASP A 40 40.80 8.57 10.56
N ASP A 41 40.65 8.51 9.24
CA ASP A 41 41.60 7.84 8.37
C ASP A 41 41.73 8.62 7.05
N GLU A 42 42.88 9.29 6.90
CA GLU A 42 43.29 9.99 5.69
C GLU A 42 43.50 8.98 4.54
N ILE A 43 42.85 9.20 3.39
CA ILE A 43 43.38 8.84 2.06
C ILE A 43 42.64 9.62 0.95
N GLY A 44 43.40 10.40 0.18
CA GLY A 44 43.15 10.69 -1.24
C GLY A 44 42.06 11.71 -1.60
N SER A 45 42.23 12.99 -1.26
CA SER A 45 41.36 14.08 -1.73
C SER A 45 41.46 14.31 -3.25
N SER A 46 40.54 13.70 -4.00
CA SER A 46 40.06 14.27 -5.25
C SER A 46 38.99 15.29 -4.89
N LYS A 47 39.25 16.57 -5.18
CA LYS A 47 38.32 17.69 -4.95
C LYS A 47 37.02 17.47 -5.73
N GLN A 48 36.06 16.75 -5.16
CA GLN A 48 34.66 16.92 -5.52
C GLN A 48 34.25 18.27 -4.96
N GLN A 49 33.96 19.19 -5.86
CA GLN A 49 33.49 20.53 -5.56
C GLN A 49 32.13 20.38 -4.86
N SER A 50 32.14 20.36 -3.53
CA SER A 50 30.91 20.40 -2.73
C SER A 50 30.26 21.75 -3.03
N THR A 51 29.22 21.72 -3.86
CA THR A 51 28.35 22.88 -3.97
C THR A 51 27.56 22.91 -2.69
N ASP A 52 27.97 23.80 -1.79
CA ASP A 52 27.32 24.01 -0.50
C ASP A 52 25.87 24.42 -0.76
N ARG A 53 24.94 23.48 -0.64
CA ARG A 53 23.51 23.70 -0.92
C ARG A 53 22.89 24.41 0.27
N ILE A 54 23.05 25.73 0.30
CA ILE A 54 22.51 26.59 1.35
C ILE A 54 21.03 26.86 1.04
N TRP A 55 20.14 26.32 1.87
CA TRP A 55 18.72 26.64 1.83
C TRP A 55 18.50 28.13 2.13
N LYS A 56 17.95 28.87 1.17
CA LYS A 56 17.59 30.29 1.34
C LYS A 56 16.08 30.45 1.35
N LYS A 57 15.57 31.27 2.27
CA LYS A 57 14.16 31.69 2.33
C LYS A 57 13.84 32.75 1.27
N THR A 58 14.22 32.51 0.03
CA THR A 58 13.91 33.37 -1.12
C THR A 58 12.68 32.82 -1.82
N ALA A 59 11.79 33.69 -2.29
CA ALA A 59 10.66 33.27 -3.12
C ALA A 59 11.21 32.53 -4.36
N PHE A 60 10.99 31.22 -4.40
CA PHE A 60 11.38 30.41 -5.54
C PHE A 60 10.56 30.87 -6.74
N LYS A 61 11.23 31.48 -7.71
CA LYS A 61 10.65 31.70 -9.02
C LYS A 61 11.02 30.48 -9.86
N PRO A 62 10.08 29.55 -10.13
CA PRO A 62 10.37 28.43 -11.01
C PRO A 62 10.84 29.00 -12.35
N HIS A 63 11.99 28.53 -12.81
CA HIS A 63 12.39 28.77 -14.18
C HIS A 63 11.45 27.94 -15.06
N LEU A 64 10.53 28.60 -15.75
CA LEU A 64 9.66 27.96 -16.72
C LEU A 64 10.53 27.58 -17.92
N PHE A 65 10.82 26.29 -18.06
CA PHE A 65 11.47 25.77 -19.25
C PHE A 65 10.46 25.83 -20.40
N THR A 66 10.88 26.38 -21.53
CA THR A 66 10.14 26.23 -22.78
C THR A 66 10.20 24.77 -23.19
N PHE A 67 9.04 24.16 -23.42
CA PHE A 67 8.97 22.78 -23.90
C PHE A 67 9.66 22.70 -25.26
N ASP A 68 10.70 21.87 -25.34
CA ASP A 68 11.42 21.59 -26.58
C ASP A 68 10.92 20.25 -27.13
N GLU A 69 10.04 20.32 -28.12
CA GLU A 69 9.47 19.16 -28.81
C GLU A 69 10.56 18.26 -29.42
N THR A 70 11.72 18.81 -29.78
CA THR A 70 12.78 18.08 -30.50
C THR A 70 13.64 17.18 -29.59
N ASN A 71 13.62 17.42 -28.28
CA ASN A 71 14.34 16.61 -27.28
C ASN A 71 13.44 15.64 -26.52
N THR A 72 12.18 15.51 -26.94
CA THR A 72 11.29 14.48 -26.41
C THR A 72 11.44 13.21 -27.24
N ASP A 73 12.13 12.21 -26.69
CA ASP A 73 12.25 10.83 -27.25
C ASP A 73 10.88 10.16 -27.49
N LEU A 74 9.79 10.80 -27.08
CA LEU A 74 8.42 10.34 -27.24
C LEU A 74 7.81 10.66 -28.62
N SER A 75 8.27 11.72 -29.27
CA SER A 75 7.63 12.29 -30.47
C SER A 75 7.74 11.41 -31.73
N SER A 76 8.82 10.65 -31.87
CA SER A 76 9.03 9.71 -32.99
C SER A 76 8.21 8.41 -32.86
N ASN A 77 7.64 8.14 -31.69
CA ASN A 77 6.94 6.89 -31.38
C ASN A 77 5.40 7.02 -31.47
N ILE A 78 4.85 8.22 -31.66
CA ILE A 78 3.40 8.47 -31.61
C ILE A 78 2.61 7.65 -32.64
N ASP A 79 3.16 7.44 -33.85
CA ASP A 79 2.52 6.58 -34.85
C ASP A 79 2.63 5.08 -34.53
N ALA A 80 3.68 4.67 -33.82
CA ALA A 80 3.83 3.31 -33.30
C ALA A 80 2.96 3.07 -32.04
N MET A 81 2.53 4.14 -31.36
CA MET A 81 1.69 4.09 -30.17
C MET A 81 0.18 3.98 -30.45
N LYS A 82 -0.25 4.02 -31.71
CA LYS A 82 -1.68 3.86 -32.08
C LYS A 82 -2.29 2.54 -31.60
N ASP A 83 -1.47 1.49 -31.53
CA ASP A 83 -1.84 0.16 -31.06
C ASP A 83 -1.20 -0.21 -29.71
N ALA A 84 -0.61 0.76 -28.99
CA ALA A 84 0.07 0.50 -27.73
C ALA A 84 -0.90 0.22 -26.58
N THR A 85 -0.56 -0.76 -25.75
CA THR A 85 -1.29 -1.04 -24.51
C THR A 85 -0.91 -0.03 -23.43
N PRO A 86 -1.74 0.16 -22.39
CA PRO A 86 -1.37 0.99 -21.24
C PRO A 86 -0.06 0.58 -20.56
N LEU A 87 0.30 -0.71 -20.64
CA LEU A 87 1.56 -1.23 -20.12
C LEU A 87 2.76 -0.74 -20.95
N ASP A 88 2.64 -0.74 -22.28
CA ASP A 88 3.70 -0.27 -23.17
C ASP A 88 4.00 1.22 -22.91
N VAL A 89 2.95 2.03 -22.71
CA VAL A 89 3.10 3.45 -22.36
C VAL A 89 3.73 3.61 -20.98
N PHE A 90 3.34 2.79 -20.00
CA PHE A 90 3.94 2.81 -18.67
C PHE A 90 5.43 2.49 -18.71
N GLN A 91 5.83 1.51 -19.53
CA GLN A 91 7.23 1.11 -19.67
C GLN A 91 8.11 2.22 -20.26
N LEU A 92 7.57 3.15 -21.04
CA LEU A 92 8.33 4.33 -21.50
C LEU A 92 8.80 5.21 -20.34
N LEU A 93 8.01 5.30 -19.28
CA LEU A 93 8.34 6.06 -18.07
C LEU A 93 9.15 5.21 -17.08
N PHE A 94 8.76 3.94 -16.93
CA PHE A 94 9.41 2.98 -16.05
C PHE A 94 10.05 1.84 -16.86
N ASN A 95 11.18 2.17 -17.49
CA ASN A 95 11.95 1.20 -18.27
C ASN A 95 12.46 0.05 -17.39
N GLU A 96 12.64 -1.14 -17.99
CA GLU A 96 13.17 -2.32 -17.30
C GLU A 96 14.51 -2.05 -16.58
N THR A 97 15.39 -1.25 -17.19
CA THR A 97 16.69 -0.86 -16.59
C THR A 97 16.52 -0.05 -15.31
N MET A 98 15.52 0.84 -15.27
CA MET A 98 15.21 1.63 -14.08
C MET A 98 14.60 0.76 -13.00
N ILE A 99 13.76 -0.21 -13.38
CA ILE A 99 13.19 -1.18 -12.43
C ILE A 99 14.28 -2.08 -11.86
N ASP A 100 15.22 -2.55 -12.67
CA ASP A 100 16.37 -3.33 -12.20
C ASP A 100 17.24 -2.52 -11.23
N LEU A 101 17.47 -1.23 -11.50
CA LEU A 101 18.18 -0.34 -10.57
C LEU A 101 17.43 -0.17 -9.24
N ILE A 102 16.11 -0.01 -9.28
CA ILE A 102 15.29 0.10 -8.06
C ILE A 102 15.39 -1.20 -7.25
N VAL A 103 15.34 -2.36 -7.90
CA VAL A 103 15.49 -3.67 -7.25
C VAL A 103 16.86 -3.78 -6.57
N GLU A 104 17.93 -3.46 -7.29
CA GLU A 104 19.30 -3.52 -6.77
C GLU A 104 19.48 -2.62 -5.55
N GLU A 105 19.12 -1.34 -5.67
CA GLU A 105 19.31 -0.37 -4.59
C GLU A 105 18.41 -0.68 -3.39
N THR A 106 17.19 -1.20 -3.59
CA THR A 106 16.30 -1.62 -2.49
C THR A 106 16.91 -2.78 -1.70
N ASN A 107 17.42 -3.80 -2.40
CA ASN A 107 18.06 -4.96 -1.75
C ASN A 107 19.35 -4.56 -1.03
N LYS A 108 20.16 -3.70 -1.63
CA LYS A 108 21.38 -3.16 -1.04
C LYS A 108 21.10 -2.33 0.22
N TYR A 109 20.07 -1.48 0.19
CA TYR A 109 19.65 -0.69 1.34
C TYR A 109 19.22 -1.58 2.51
N GLN A 110 18.52 -2.69 2.25
CA GLN A 110 18.14 -3.62 3.31
C GLN A 110 19.37 -4.22 4.02
N VAL A 111 20.39 -4.62 3.25
CA VAL A 111 21.65 -5.15 3.83
C VAL A 111 22.32 -4.09 4.70
N PHE A 112 22.33 -2.83 4.26
CA PHE A 112 22.84 -1.71 5.04
C PHE A 112 22.05 -1.51 6.34
N SER A 113 20.72 -1.51 6.27
CA SER A 113 19.85 -1.34 7.45
C SER A 113 20.06 -2.43 8.50
N ASN A 114 20.20 -3.70 8.09
CA ASN A 114 20.43 -4.81 9.01
C ASN A 114 21.80 -4.77 9.68
N LYS A 115 22.85 -4.32 8.98
CA LYS A 115 24.20 -4.19 9.55
C LYS A 115 24.27 -3.13 10.66
N ASN A 116 23.40 -2.12 10.59
CA ASN A 116 23.37 -0.99 11.52
C ASN A 116 22.25 -1.09 12.57
N ALA A 117 21.52 -2.21 12.62
CA ALA A 117 20.42 -2.40 13.57
C ALA A 117 20.94 -2.75 14.98
N THR A 118 20.64 -1.91 15.97
CA THR A 118 20.95 -2.16 17.39
C THR A 118 19.88 -3.06 18.02
N SER A 119 20.20 -4.35 18.22
CA SER A 119 19.62 -5.41 19.10
C SER A 119 18.09 -5.54 19.30
N SER A 120 17.25 -4.73 18.67
CA SER A 120 15.79 -4.75 18.73
C SER A 120 15.23 -4.57 17.32
N THR A 121 15.56 -5.51 16.45
CA THR A 121 14.99 -5.57 15.10
C THR A 121 13.49 -5.89 15.20
N SER A 122 12.65 -5.02 14.63
CA SER A 122 11.20 -5.26 14.55
C SER A 122 10.94 -6.62 13.90
N SER A 123 9.94 -7.37 14.38
CA SER A 123 9.57 -8.69 13.84
C SER A 123 9.30 -8.68 12.34
N HIS A 124 8.92 -7.52 11.78
CA HIS A 124 8.72 -7.31 10.35
C HIS A 124 10.04 -7.32 9.53
N GLN A 125 11.15 -6.87 10.12
CA GLN A 125 12.47 -6.85 9.47
C GLN A 125 13.18 -8.21 9.55
N ALA A 126 12.81 -9.05 10.52
CA ALA A 126 13.39 -10.38 10.71
C ALA A 126 13.06 -11.39 9.58
N LYS A 127 12.06 -11.10 8.73
CA LYS A 127 11.56 -11.97 7.66
C LYS A 127 11.63 -11.30 6.28
N TRP A 128 12.69 -10.55 6.02
CA TRP A 128 12.89 -9.96 4.69
C TRP A 128 13.34 -11.02 3.68
N THR A 129 12.78 -10.95 2.48
CA THR A 129 13.24 -11.66 1.28
C THR A 129 13.65 -10.63 0.25
N GLU A 130 14.69 -10.93 -0.53
CA GLU A 130 15.13 -10.03 -1.59
C GLU A 130 14.00 -9.73 -2.57
N THR A 131 13.81 -8.44 -2.87
CA THR A 131 12.80 -8.01 -3.85
C THR A 131 13.25 -8.36 -5.25
N ASN A 132 12.29 -8.52 -6.15
CA ASN A 132 12.49 -8.79 -7.57
C ASN A 132 11.64 -7.83 -8.41
N ARG A 133 11.80 -7.85 -9.75
CA ARG A 133 11.05 -6.97 -10.65
C ARG A 133 9.54 -7.12 -10.50
N SER A 134 9.05 -8.36 -10.39
CA SER A 134 7.62 -8.63 -10.23
C SER A 134 7.06 -8.02 -8.95
N GLU A 135 7.81 -8.09 -7.85
CA GLU A 135 7.44 -7.45 -6.58
C GLU A 135 7.41 -5.92 -6.69
N ILE A 136 8.41 -5.31 -7.34
CA ILE A 136 8.44 -3.86 -7.58
C ILE A 136 7.29 -3.43 -8.50
N TYR A 137 7.00 -4.16 -9.58
CA TYR A 137 5.84 -3.89 -10.43
C TYR A 137 4.52 -4.04 -9.66
N THR A 138 4.41 -5.06 -8.81
CA THR A 138 3.23 -5.23 -7.95
C THR A 138 3.08 -4.07 -6.98
N PHE A 139 4.17 -3.59 -6.40
CA PHE A 139 4.18 -2.43 -5.51
C PHE A 139 3.75 -1.15 -6.24
N LEU A 140 4.31 -0.86 -7.42
CA LEU A 140 3.93 0.30 -8.24
C LEU A 140 2.46 0.22 -8.68
N ALA A 141 2.00 -0.94 -9.13
CA ALA A 141 0.59 -1.17 -9.47
C ALA A 141 -0.32 -0.92 -8.25
N THR A 142 0.12 -1.32 -7.06
CA THR A 142 -0.61 -1.06 -5.80
C THR A 142 -0.68 0.44 -5.52
N ILE A 143 0.41 1.19 -5.66
CA ILE A 143 0.42 2.66 -5.48
C ILE A 143 -0.54 3.33 -6.47
N MET A 144 -0.50 2.93 -7.74
CA MET A 144 -1.42 3.46 -8.74
C MET A 144 -2.87 3.16 -8.39
N LEU A 145 -3.16 1.95 -7.93
CA LEU A 145 -4.49 1.58 -7.49
C LEU A 145 -4.95 2.42 -6.30
N MET A 146 -4.06 2.66 -5.33
CA MET A 146 -4.34 3.51 -4.18
C MET A 146 -4.62 4.96 -4.58
N SER A 147 -3.93 5.47 -5.62
CA SER A 147 -4.18 6.81 -6.14
C SER A 147 -5.61 6.98 -6.69
N VAL A 148 -6.18 5.89 -7.22
CA VAL A 148 -7.56 5.84 -7.72
C VAL A 148 -8.55 5.66 -6.56
N THR A 149 -8.27 4.75 -5.62
CA THR A 149 -9.17 4.39 -4.52
C THR A 149 -8.81 5.11 -3.21
N LYS A 150 -8.85 6.45 -3.20
CA LYS A 150 -8.35 7.23 -2.06
C LYS A 150 -9.08 6.92 -0.74
N LYS A 151 -8.31 6.63 0.31
CA LYS A 151 -8.77 6.49 1.70
C LYS A 151 -8.13 7.54 2.59
N ASN A 152 -8.77 7.83 3.71
CA ASN A 152 -8.32 8.86 4.67
C ASN A 152 -7.00 8.47 5.34
N LYS A 153 -6.81 7.20 5.68
CA LYS A 153 -5.58 6.70 6.29
C LYS A 153 -4.94 5.62 5.43
N ILE A 154 -3.62 5.60 5.39
CA ILE A 154 -2.84 4.57 4.68
C ILE A 154 -3.13 3.16 5.19
N LEU A 155 -3.44 3.02 6.48
CA LEU A 155 -3.77 1.75 7.11
C LEU A 155 -5.14 1.22 6.66
N ASP A 156 -6.06 2.09 6.24
CA ASP A 156 -7.41 1.71 5.84
C ASP A 156 -7.40 0.89 4.54
N TYR A 157 -6.36 1.01 3.71
CA TYR A 157 -6.19 0.18 2.52
C TYR A 157 -6.03 -1.29 2.87
N TRP A 158 -5.44 -1.58 4.03
CA TRP A 158 -5.16 -2.93 4.52
C TRP A 158 -6.17 -3.39 5.57
N SER A 159 -7.28 -2.65 5.75
CA SER A 159 -8.29 -2.95 6.77
C SER A 159 -9.16 -4.15 6.42
N THR A 160 -9.51 -4.93 7.44
CA THR A 160 -10.48 -6.03 7.35
C THR A 160 -11.86 -5.65 7.87
N ASP A 161 -12.05 -4.40 8.30
CA ASP A 161 -13.35 -3.89 8.76
C ASP A 161 -14.36 -3.94 7.61
N PRO A 162 -15.52 -4.63 7.76
CA PRO A 162 -16.56 -4.70 6.73
C PRO A 162 -17.01 -3.34 6.16
N MET A 163 -16.89 -2.25 6.93
CA MET A 163 -17.28 -0.91 6.48
C MET A 163 -16.20 -0.19 5.67
N ILE A 164 -14.95 -0.64 5.77
CA ILE A 164 -13.77 0.03 5.17
C ILE A 164 -13.07 -0.87 4.13
N ILE A 165 -13.25 -2.19 4.23
CA ILE A 165 -12.57 -3.19 3.42
C ILE A 165 -12.75 -2.90 1.93
N THR A 166 -11.65 -3.02 1.21
CA THR A 166 -11.65 -2.95 -0.25
C THR A 166 -11.05 -4.25 -0.75
N PRO A 167 -11.87 -5.16 -1.32
CA PRO A 167 -11.47 -6.54 -1.61
C PRO A 167 -10.16 -6.69 -2.40
N MET A 168 -9.81 -5.71 -3.24
CA MET A 168 -8.58 -5.70 -4.04
C MET A 168 -7.28 -5.53 -3.25
N PHE A 169 -7.29 -4.94 -2.04
CA PHE A 169 -6.07 -4.69 -1.25
C PHE A 169 -5.76 -5.78 -0.22
N GLY A 170 -6.32 -6.98 -0.40
CA GLY A 170 -5.90 -8.15 0.38
C GLY A 170 -6.36 -8.09 1.84
N GLY A 171 -7.66 -7.96 2.08
CA GLY A 171 -8.22 -8.41 3.35
C GLY A 171 -8.22 -9.94 3.40
N ARG A 172 -7.74 -10.54 4.50
CA ARG A 172 -8.11 -11.94 4.80
C ARG A 172 -9.64 -12.03 4.74
N PRO A 173 -10.23 -13.12 4.20
CA PRO A 173 -11.66 -13.37 4.38
C PRO A 173 -11.99 -13.17 5.84
N ILE A 174 -12.98 -12.31 6.11
CA ILE A 174 -13.44 -11.96 7.46
C ILE A 174 -13.51 -13.25 8.30
N THR A 175 -12.51 -13.45 9.17
CA THR A 175 -12.49 -14.56 10.15
C THR A 175 -13.33 -14.20 11.38
N SER A 176 -13.72 -12.93 11.48
CA SER A 176 -14.80 -12.44 12.31
C SER A 176 -16.14 -12.68 11.64
N ASP A 177 -17.20 -12.37 12.34
CA ASP A 177 -18.52 -12.90 12.09
C ASP A 177 -19.20 -12.17 10.91
N ASN A 178 -19.00 -12.64 9.67
CA ASN A 178 -19.54 -11.98 8.47
C ASN A 178 -21.08 -11.78 8.61
N PRO A 179 -21.59 -10.53 8.59
CA PRO A 179 -23.03 -10.28 8.74
C PRO A 179 -23.85 -10.90 7.59
N VAL A 180 -23.24 -11.11 6.42
CA VAL A 180 -23.90 -11.77 5.26
C VAL A 180 -24.33 -13.19 5.59
N ARG A 181 -23.70 -13.85 6.58
CA ARG A 181 -24.15 -15.20 6.98
C ARG A 181 -25.59 -15.20 7.52
N LEU A 182 -26.06 -14.09 8.12
CA LEU A 182 -27.40 -13.99 8.73
C LEU A 182 -28.46 -13.40 7.80
N THR A 183 -28.04 -12.72 6.73
CA THR A 183 -28.95 -12.01 5.82
C THR A 183 -29.05 -12.66 4.43
N GLY A 184 -28.06 -13.47 4.04
CA GLY A 184 -28.00 -14.12 2.73
C GLY A 184 -28.80 -15.43 2.66
N ARG A 185 -29.13 -15.84 1.42
CA ARG A 185 -29.59 -17.20 1.13
C ARG A 185 -28.38 -18.09 0.90
N HIS A 186 -28.15 -19.04 1.80
CA HIS A 186 -27.02 -19.95 1.76
C HIS A 186 -27.48 -21.36 1.45
N PHE A 187 -26.73 -22.06 0.59
CA PHE A 187 -27.00 -23.46 0.24
C PHE A 187 -25.75 -24.30 0.50
N PRO A 188 -25.89 -25.55 1.00
CA PRO A 188 -24.76 -26.44 1.15
C PRO A 188 -24.18 -26.82 -0.22
N SER A 189 -22.87 -26.64 -0.36
CA SER A 189 -22.07 -27.08 -1.51
C SER A 189 -21.03 -28.11 -1.05
N LEU A 190 -20.45 -28.87 -1.98
CA LEU A 190 -19.32 -29.74 -1.69
C LEU A 190 -18.02 -28.94 -1.67
N VAL A 191 -17.10 -29.29 -0.77
CA VAL A 191 -15.75 -28.73 -0.79
C VAL A 191 -15.08 -29.13 -2.12
N PRO A 192 -14.56 -28.17 -2.90
CA PRO A 192 -13.98 -28.44 -4.21
C PRO A 192 -12.71 -29.28 -4.09
N ALA A 193 -12.45 -30.13 -5.09
CA ALA A 193 -11.24 -30.94 -5.15
C ALA A 193 -9.98 -30.06 -5.22
N THR A 194 -8.89 -30.54 -4.61
CA THR A 194 -7.56 -29.95 -4.74
C THR A 194 -6.69 -30.85 -5.60
N ALA A 195 -5.55 -30.34 -6.10
CA ALA A 195 -4.60 -31.12 -6.90
C ALA A 195 -4.12 -32.42 -6.21
N THR A 196 -4.22 -32.49 -4.88
CA THR A 196 -3.80 -33.62 -4.05
C THR A 196 -4.95 -34.48 -3.52
N GLN A 197 -6.19 -33.98 -3.49
CA GLN A 197 -7.33 -34.68 -2.91
C GLN A 197 -8.61 -34.44 -3.71
N GLU A 198 -9.21 -35.53 -4.21
CA GLU A 198 -10.47 -35.51 -4.97
C GLU A 198 -11.68 -35.17 -4.09
N SER A 199 -11.66 -35.57 -2.81
CA SER A 199 -12.76 -35.33 -1.87
C SER A 199 -12.28 -34.76 -0.53
N PRO A 200 -11.79 -33.51 -0.51
CA PRO A 200 -11.27 -32.92 0.70
C PRO A 200 -12.37 -32.67 1.74
N GLN A 201 -11.96 -32.60 3.01
CA GLN A 201 -12.85 -32.35 4.14
C GLN A 201 -12.35 -31.16 4.96
N ARG A 202 -13.28 -30.32 5.39
CA ARG A 202 -13.01 -29.15 6.26
C ARG A 202 -13.53 -29.40 7.66
N ASP A 203 -12.98 -28.68 8.64
CA ASP A 203 -13.51 -28.71 10.00
C ASP A 203 -14.80 -27.88 10.09
N CYS A 204 -15.81 -28.42 10.77
CA CYS A 204 -17.05 -27.70 11.02
C CYS A 204 -16.81 -26.57 12.02
N ILE A 205 -17.01 -25.32 11.60
CA ILE A 205 -16.80 -24.14 12.47
C ILE A 205 -17.78 -24.12 13.65
N VAL A 206 -19.04 -24.49 13.44
CA VAL A 206 -20.04 -24.56 14.51
C VAL A 206 -19.66 -25.62 15.54
N CYS A 207 -19.37 -26.86 15.15
CA CYS A 207 -19.01 -27.90 16.13
C CYS A 207 -17.77 -27.55 16.96
N SER A 208 -16.79 -26.85 16.36
CA SER A 208 -15.55 -26.50 17.04
C SER A 208 -15.66 -25.26 17.94
N ARG A 209 -16.55 -24.31 17.60
CA ARG A 209 -16.67 -23.03 18.32
C ARG A 209 -17.95 -22.86 19.14
N THR A 210 -18.92 -23.75 18.98
CA THR A 210 -20.23 -23.66 19.64
C THR A 210 -20.13 -23.46 21.14
N SER A 211 -20.97 -22.57 21.68
CA SER A 211 -21.22 -22.45 23.12
C SER A 211 -22.53 -23.14 23.57
N ARG A 212 -23.35 -23.59 22.60
CA ARG A 212 -24.69 -24.14 22.84
C ARG A 212 -24.67 -25.64 23.14
N ARG A 213 -23.57 -26.33 22.86
CA ARG A 213 -23.39 -27.77 23.07
C ARG A 213 -21.92 -28.10 23.27
N GLU A 214 -21.63 -29.36 23.60
CA GLU A 214 -20.25 -29.84 23.74
C GLU A 214 -19.45 -29.64 22.45
N LYS A 215 -18.27 -29.03 22.60
CA LYS A 215 -17.37 -28.74 21.49
C LYS A 215 -16.73 -30.03 21.00
N LYS A 216 -16.75 -30.21 19.68
CA LYS A 216 -16.12 -31.38 19.03
C LYS A 216 -15.51 -31.00 17.69
N ARG A 217 -14.41 -31.65 17.35
CA ARG A 217 -13.85 -31.57 15.99
C ARG A 217 -14.59 -32.55 15.10
N LYS A 218 -15.38 -32.02 14.17
CA LYS A 218 -16.10 -32.83 13.17
C LYS A 218 -15.70 -32.35 11.78
N LYS A 219 -15.23 -33.28 10.96
CA LYS A 219 -14.94 -33.05 9.55
C LYS A 219 -16.23 -33.14 8.73
N THR A 220 -16.29 -32.37 7.64
CA THR A 220 -17.44 -32.32 6.74
C THR A 220 -16.95 -32.12 5.30
N ARG A 221 -17.67 -32.74 4.36
CA ARG A 221 -17.50 -32.51 2.91
C ARG A 221 -18.30 -31.33 2.39
N TYR A 222 -19.09 -30.69 3.26
CA TYR A 222 -19.97 -29.60 2.90
C TYR A 222 -19.43 -28.25 3.37
N GLN A 223 -19.61 -27.23 2.55
CA GLN A 223 -19.30 -25.84 2.87
C GLN A 223 -20.45 -24.90 2.47
N SER A 224 -20.37 -23.65 2.90
CA SER A 224 -21.09 -22.53 2.28
C SER A 224 -20.10 -21.81 1.37
N ASP A 225 -20.36 -21.74 0.06
CA ASP A 225 -19.45 -21.05 -0.88
C ASP A 225 -19.41 -19.54 -0.65
N ILE A 226 -20.53 -18.97 -0.19
CA ILE A 226 -20.65 -17.53 0.09
C ILE A 226 -19.85 -17.16 1.35
N CYS A 227 -19.90 -18.01 2.38
CA CYS A 227 -19.20 -17.76 3.64
C CYS A 227 -17.80 -18.40 3.69
N ASP A 228 -17.44 -19.23 2.71
CA ASP A 228 -16.22 -20.04 2.65
C ASP A 228 -15.89 -20.76 3.98
N VAL A 229 -16.88 -21.46 4.55
CA VAL A 229 -16.71 -22.22 5.82
C VAL A 229 -17.23 -23.64 5.71
N GLY A 230 -16.50 -24.57 6.34
CA GLY A 230 -16.96 -25.96 6.52
C GLY A 230 -18.10 -26.05 7.52
N LEU A 231 -19.21 -26.67 7.13
CA LEU A 231 -20.41 -26.83 7.96
C LEU A 231 -20.97 -28.26 7.85
N CYS A 232 -21.45 -28.83 8.96
CA CYS A 232 -22.23 -30.06 8.87
C CYS A 232 -23.57 -29.74 8.20
N VAL A 233 -23.97 -30.55 7.21
CA VAL A 233 -25.22 -30.32 6.46
C VAL A 233 -26.45 -30.38 7.37
N ILE A 234 -26.43 -31.23 8.41
CA ILE A 234 -27.50 -31.34 9.40
C ILE A 234 -27.16 -30.48 10.62
N GLY A 235 -28.08 -29.57 10.98
CA GLY A 235 -28.01 -28.71 12.17
C GLY A 235 -27.08 -27.51 11.98
N CYS A 236 -25.77 -27.75 11.85
CA CYS A 236 -24.76 -26.68 11.85
C CYS A 236 -24.95 -25.67 10.72
N PHE A 237 -25.38 -26.12 9.54
CA PHE A 237 -25.61 -25.23 8.41
C PHE A 237 -26.72 -24.21 8.72
N GLY A 238 -27.80 -24.65 9.36
CA GLY A 238 -28.87 -23.77 9.83
C GLY A 238 -28.38 -22.86 10.96
N ASP A 239 -27.74 -23.44 11.98
CA ASP A 239 -27.26 -22.69 13.15
C ASP A 239 -26.34 -21.52 12.75
N TYR A 240 -25.38 -21.77 11.85
CA TYR A 240 -24.43 -20.75 11.42
C TYR A 240 -25.08 -19.56 10.70
N HIS A 241 -26.13 -19.82 9.91
CA HIS A 241 -26.80 -18.80 9.10
C HIS A 241 -28.05 -18.19 9.76
N THR A 242 -28.48 -18.68 10.91
CA THR A 242 -29.68 -18.18 11.60
C THR A 242 -29.41 -17.61 12.98
N LEU A 243 -28.27 -17.95 13.60
CA LEU A 243 -27.96 -17.54 14.97
C LEU A 243 -26.82 -16.54 15.02
N LYS A 244 -27.05 -15.44 15.74
CA LYS A 244 -25.99 -14.49 16.11
C LYS A 244 -24.89 -15.16 16.93
N HIS A 245 -25.26 -16.11 17.78
CA HIS A 245 -24.35 -16.91 18.61
C HIS A 245 -24.70 -18.40 18.44
N PHE A 246 -23.76 -19.18 17.91
CA PHE A 246 -23.90 -20.60 17.62
C PHE A 246 -22.96 -21.45 18.47
#